data_AF-A0A1Z7M5C6-F1
#
_entry.id   AF-A0A1Z7M5C6-F1
#
_cell.length_a   1.000
_cell.length_b   1.000
_cell.length_c   1.000
_cell.angle_alpha   90.00
_cell.angle_beta   90.00
_cell.angle_gamma   90.00
#
_symmetry.space_group_name_H-M   'P 1'
#
loop_
_entity.id
_entity.type
_entity.pdbx_description
1 polymer ?
#
loop_
_entity_poly.entity_id
_entity_poly.type
_entity_poly.pdbx_seq_one_letter_code
_entity_poly.pdbx_strand_id
1 'polypeptide(L)'
;MVAALDQAGESCLGLLSHITDRMGLQIAVLTAVFALLVSLTLYRIPRYPKAALGPVSMAFALWVQYVIERMPMVHERMHLALATTAGIIQASEDYLASFVSRSGIGAAAAGDSGNIASFLYYLTSAERDAWKCSPQDLYTHLFRTMDQIRGMGIFPDVHKSLWGTWGLVLPVLLVLVAVLAATEQQNGTWQKGRLLWLLPQVLFIGYAAYQSMGMFLCVALLWVLETLFLALRQDETKKRNQVPFSQKRENKD
;
A
#
# COMPACT_ATOMS: atom_id res chain seq x y z
N MET A 1 -10.54 -13.84 -12.13
CA MET A 1 -9.62 -13.49 -11.03
C MET A 1 -9.40 -11.98 -10.96
N VAL A 2 -9.00 -11.32 -12.05
CA VAL A 2 -8.88 -9.85 -12.18
C VAL A 2 -10.15 -9.10 -11.73
N ALA A 3 -11.33 -9.43 -12.30
CA ALA A 3 -12.59 -8.76 -11.93
C ALA A 3 -12.96 -8.87 -10.43
N ALA A 4 -12.57 -9.96 -9.76
CA ALA A 4 -12.84 -10.12 -8.33
C ALA A 4 -11.89 -9.28 -7.47
N LEU A 5 -10.65 -9.07 -7.93
CA LEU A 5 -9.69 -8.19 -7.25
C LEU A 5 -10.07 -6.72 -7.45
N ASP A 6 -10.56 -6.36 -8.64
CA ASP A 6 -11.10 -5.04 -8.95
C ASP A 6 -12.32 -4.75 -8.07
N GLN A 7 -13.30 -5.65 -8.03
CA GLN A 7 -14.52 -5.51 -7.21
C GLN A 7 -14.22 -5.40 -5.70
N ALA A 8 -13.24 -6.18 -5.20
CA ALA A 8 -12.80 -6.09 -3.82
C ALA A 8 -12.11 -4.76 -3.52
N GLY A 9 -11.32 -4.24 -4.47
CA GLY A 9 -10.69 -2.93 -4.39
C GLY A 9 -11.74 -1.82 -4.33
N GLU A 10 -12.71 -1.84 -5.24
CA GLU A 10 -13.79 -0.85 -5.33
C GLU A 10 -14.63 -0.83 -4.05
N SER A 11 -14.99 -2.00 -3.53
CA SER A 11 -15.79 -2.10 -2.31
C SER A 11 -15.02 -1.56 -1.08
N CYS A 12 -13.75 -1.93 -0.93
CA CYS A 12 -12.93 -1.50 0.20
C CYS A 12 -12.61 0.00 0.14
N LEU A 13 -12.18 0.48 -1.03
CA LEU A 13 -11.84 1.90 -1.20
C LEU A 13 -13.08 2.78 -1.24
N GLY A 14 -14.21 2.31 -1.77
CA GLY A 14 -15.49 3.01 -1.71
C GLY A 14 -15.99 3.20 -0.28
N LEU A 15 -15.84 2.21 0.59
CA LEU A 15 -16.17 2.36 2.01
C LEU A 15 -15.22 3.35 2.73
N LEU A 16 -13.93 3.33 2.37
CA LEU A 16 -12.92 4.19 2.99
C LEU A 16 -12.88 5.61 2.41
N SER A 17 -13.37 5.84 1.19
CA SER A 17 -13.47 7.16 0.57
C SER A 17 -14.46 8.07 1.29
N HIS A 18 -15.46 7.48 1.97
CA HIS A 18 -16.35 8.22 2.89
C HIS A 18 -15.63 8.76 4.14
N ILE A 19 -14.48 8.20 4.49
CA ILE A 19 -13.71 8.56 5.70
C ILE A 19 -12.51 9.43 5.34
N THR A 20 -11.81 9.12 4.24
CA THR A 20 -10.61 9.84 3.80
C THR A 20 -10.41 9.69 2.30
N ASP A 21 -10.09 10.77 1.60
CA ASP A 21 -9.70 10.73 0.18
C ASP A 21 -8.22 10.39 -0.03
N ARG A 22 -7.42 10.37 1.05
CA ARG A 22 -5.98 10.13 0.95
C ARG A 22 -5.68 8.64 0.88
N MET A 23 -5.19 8.18 -0.27
CA MET A 23 -4.88 6.77 -0.51
C MET A 23 -3.88 6.19 0.50
N GLY A 24 -2.88 6.95 0.94
CA GLY A 24 -1.94 6.48 1.97
C GLY A 24 -2.62 6.14 3.29
N LEU A 25 -3.63 6.91 3.69
CA LEU A 25 -4.38 6.67 4.92
C LEU A 25 -5.36 5.50 4.74
N GLN A 26 -5.99 5.38 3.57
CA GLN A 26 -6.81 4.23 3.23
C GLN A 26 -6.00 2.92 3.28
N ILE A 27 -4.79 2.91 2.69
CA ILE A 27 -3.86 1.77 2.76
C ILE A 27 -3.52 1.46 4.21
N ALA A 28 -3.15 2.46 5.02
CA ALA A 28 -2.78 2.24 6.42
C ALA A 28 -3.93 1.63 7.26
N VAL A 29 -5.16 2.14 7.10
CA VAL A 29 -6.35 1.61 7.78
C VAL A 29 -6.64 0.17 7.33
N LEU A 30 -6.60 -0.07 6.02
CA LEU A 30 -6.85 -1.40 5.45
C LEU A 30 -5.81 -2.42 5.95
N THR A 31 -4.53 -2.03 5.97
CA THR A 31 -3.45 -2.82 6.52
C THR A 31 -3.65 -3.14 8.00
N ALA A 32 -4.10 -2.18 8.81
CA ALA A 32 -4.35 -2.40 10.23
C ALA A 32 -5.50 -3.39 10.48
N VAL A 33 -6.61 -3.24 9.75
CA VAL A 33 -7.74 -4.18 9.81
C VAL A 33 -7.32 -5.58 9.37
N PHE A 34 -6.56 -5.68 8.28
CA PHE A 34 -6.07 -6.95 7.78
C PHE A 34 -5.13 -7.65 8.79
N ALA A 35 -4.16 -6.92 9.35
CA ALA A 35 -3.25 -7.44 10.37
C ALA A 35 -4.02 -7.97 11.60
N LEU A 36 -5.06 -7.25 12.02
CA LEU A 36 -5.95 -7.69 13.11
C LEU A 36 -6.65 -9.02 12.74
N LEU A 37 -7.21 -9.13 11.54
CA LEU A 37 -7.89 -10.37 11.09
C LEU A 37 -6.93 -11.56 11.03
N VAL A 38 -5.72 -11.37 10.50
CA VAL A 38 -4.66 -12.39 10.49
C VAL A 38 -4.31 -12.82 11.91
N SER A 39 -4.20 -11.87 12.84
CA SER A 39 -3.89 -12.17 14.24
C SER A 39 -4.97 -13.01 14.95
N LEU A 40 -6.25 -12.72 14.66
CA LEU A 40 -7.39 -13.40 15.26
C LEU A 40 -7.61 -14.81 14.69
N THR A 41 -7.27 -15.02 13.42
CA THR A 41 -7.52 -16.28 12.68
C THR A 41 -6.27 -17.17 12.62
N LEU A 42 -5.31 -16.80 11.76
CA LEU A 42 -4.14 -17.60 11.39
C LEU A 42 -3.22 -17.87 12.57
N TYR A 43 -2.89 -16.85 13.35
CA TYR A 43 -1.98 -17.03 14.49
C TYR A 43 -2.60 -17.80 15.65
N ARG A 44 -3.92 -18.06 15.63
CA ARG A 44 -4.62 -18.90 16.61
C ARG A 44 -4.45 -20.39 16.36
N ILE A 45 -4.07 -20.77 15.14
CA ILE A 45 -3.90 -22.16 14.76
C ILE A 45 -2.45 -22.58 15.08
N PRO A 46 -2.23 -23.58 15.96
CA PRO A 46 -0.89 -23.96 16.41
C PRO A 46 -0.01 -24.58 15.32
N ARG A 47 -0.59 -24.93 14.17
CA ARG A 47 0.07 -25.62 13.05
C ARG A 47 0.80 -24.66 12.09
N TYR A 48 0.47 -23.37 12.10
CA TYR A 48 1.09 -22.41 11.19
C TYR A 48 2.32 -21.74 11.82
N PRO A 49 3.34 -21.43 11.01
CA PRO A 49 4.52 -20.73 11.48
C PRO A 49 4.12 -19.34 12.00
N LYS A 50 4.51 -19.05 13.25
CA LYS A 50 4.29 -17.75 13.91
C LYS A 50 5.39 -16.77 13.52
N ALA A 51 5.46 -16.46 12.24
CA ALA A 51 6.36 -15.45 11.69
C ALA A 51 5.54 -14.25 11.21
N ALA A 52 6.05 -13.05 11.45
CA ALA A 52 5.54 -11.84 10.82
C ALA A 52 5.80 -11.91 9.30
N LEU A 53 4.99 -11.20 8.53
CA LEU A 53 5.04 -11.13 7.08
C LEU A 53 4.98 -12.51 6.41
N GLY A 54 3.93 -13.28 6.74
CA GLY A 54 3.70 -14.59 6.14
C GLY A 54 3.26 -14.51 4.66
N PRO A 55 3.10 -15.66 3.98
CA PRO A 55 2.66 -15.69 2.58
C PRO A 55 1.34 -14.97 2.32
N VAL A 56 0.42 -15.03 3.28
CA VAL A 56 -0.90 -14.36 3.21
C VAL A 56 -0.73 -12.84 3.25
N SER A 57 0.16 -12.34 4.12
CA SER A 57 0.48 -10.92 4.26
C SER A 57 1.23 -10.38 3.03
N MET A 58 2.13 -11.19 2.45
CA MET A 58 2.79 -10.88 1.18
C MET A 58 1.79 -10.81 0.01
N ALA A 59 0.85 -11.75 -0.07
CA ALA A 59 -0.21 -11.74 -1.09
C ALA A 59 -1.10 -10.50 -0.97
N PHE A 60 -1.44 -10.08 0.25
CA PHE A 60 -2.18 -8.85 0.49
C PHE A 60 -1.39 -7.60 0.05
N ALA A 61 -0.09 -7.52 0.33
CA ALA A 61 0.75 -6.42 -0.14
C ALA A 61 0.83 -6.34 -1.68
N LEU A 62 0.88 -7.48 -2.37
CA LEU A 62 0.80 -7.54 -3.84
C LEU A 62 -0.58 -7.08 -4.36
N TRP A 63 -1.65 -7.42 -3.65
CA TRP A 63 -2.97 -6.91 -3.98
C TRP A 63 -3.09 -5.39 -3.76
N VAL A 64 -2.49 -4.85 -2.69
CA VAL A 64 -2.42 -3.40 -2.48
C VAL A 64 -1.66 -2.73 -3.63
N GLN A 65 -0.54 -3.30 -4.07
CA GLN A 65 0.19 -2.82 -5.25
C GLN A 65 -0.69 -2.80 -6.50
N TYR A 66 -1.43 -3.87 -6.73
CA TYR A 66 -2.37 -3.96 -7.84
C TYR A 66 -3.44 -2.86 -7.80
N VAL A 67 -4.01 -2.60 -6.61
CA VAL A 67 -4.99 -1.52 -6.40
C VAL A 67 -4.37 -0.14 -6.62
N ILE A 68 -3.11 0.06 -6.25
CA ILE A 68 -2.37 1.31 -6.52
C ILE A 68 -2.20 1.52 -8.02
N GLU A 69 -1.75 0.49 -8.76
CA GLU A 69 -1.58 0.58 -10.22
C GLU A 69 -2.91 0.85 -10.94
N ARG A 70 -4.03 0.36 -10.39
CA ARG A 70 -5.38 0.54 -10.93
C ARG A 70 -6.20 1.61 -10.23
N MET A 71 -5.56 2.48 -9.45
CA MET A 71 -6.25 3.53 -8.70
C MET A 71 -7.24 4.40 -9.53
N PRO A 72 -7.03 4.72 -10.83
CA PRO A 72 -8.00 5.51 -11.61
C PRO A 72 -9.22 4.72 -12.06
N MET A 73 -9.21 3.40 -11.95
CA MET A 73 -10.40 2.55 -12.14
C MET A 73 -11.13 2.32 -10.82
N VAL A 74 -10.39 2.25 -9.71
CA VAL A 74 -10.95 1.86 -8.41
C VAL A 74 -11.42 3.07 -7.58
N HIS A 75 -10.84 4.26 -7.78
CA HIS A 75 -11.20 5.46 -7.01
C HIS A 75 -12.17 6.35 -7.78
N GLU A 76 -13.45 6.32 -7.41
CA GLU A 76 -14.57 6.98 -8.10
C GLU A 76 -14.32 8.46 -8.42
N ARG A 77 -13.87 9.25 -7.44
CA ARG A 77 -13.61 10.70 -7.67
C ARG A 77 -12.48 10.95 -8.68
N MET A 78 -11.46 10.10 -8.68
CA MET A 78 -10.34 10.24 -9.62
C MET A 78 -10.75 9.78 -11.01
N HIS A 79 -11.52 8.69 -11.08
CA HIS A 79 -12.14 8.22 -12.31
C HIS A 79 -13.01 9.31 -12.93
N LEU A 80 -13.93 9.89 -12.14
CA LEU A 80 -14.83 10.95 -12.58
C LEU A 80 -14.06 12.20 -13.04
N ALA A 81 -13.04 12.64 -12.29
CA ALA A 81 -12.24 13.81 -12.66
C ALA A 81 -11.48 13.58 -13.98
N LEU A 82 -10.90 12.40 -14.18
CA LEU A 82 -10.19 12.04 -15.41
C LEU A 82 -11.15 11.89 -16.59
N ALA A 83 -12.27 11.18 -16.41
CA ALA A 83 -13.28 10.99 -17.44
C ALA A 83 -13.91 12.32 -17.88
N THR A 84 -14.21 13.21 -16.93
CA THR A 84 -14.76 14.54 -17.21
C THR A 84 -13.75 15.39 -17.96
N THR A 85 -12.48 15.39 -17.52
CA THR A 85 -11.42 16.16 -18.18
C THR A 85 -11.16 15.65 -19.60
N ALA A 86 -11.07 14.32 -19.77
CA ALA A 86 -10.91 13.71 -21.08
C ALA A 86 -12.10 13.99 -22.00
N GLY A 87 -13.33 13.93 -21.47
CA GLY A 87 -14.55 14.26 -22.22
C GLY A 87 -14.59 15.71 -22.67
N ILE A 88 -14.18 16.66 -21.83
CA ILE A 88 -14.10 18.09 -22.19
C ILE A 88 -13.05 18.33 -23.29
N ILE A 89 -11.89 17.68 -23.20
CA ILE A 89 -10.83 17.77 -24.22
C ILE A 89 -11.32 17.20 -25.55
N GLN A 90 -12.01 16.05 -25.53
CA GLN A 90 -12.53 15.41 -26.72
C GLN A 90 -13.67 16.20 -27.37
N ALA A 91 -14.51 16.87 -26.57
CA ALA A 91 -15.68 17.60 -27.06
C ALA A 91 -15.34 18.94 -27.76
N SER A 92 -14.11 19.43 -27.63
CA SER A 92 -13.67 20.70 -28.21
C SER A 92 -12.48 20.49 -29.13
N GLU A 93 -12.62 20.81 -30.42
CA GLU A 93 -11.55 20.67 -31.42
C GLU A 93 -10.31 21.48 -31.04
N ASP A 94 -10.49 22.69 -30.50
CA ASP A 94 -9.39 23.56 -30.06
C ASP A 94 -8.62 22.97 -28.88
N TYR A 95 -9.32 22.33 -27.94
CA TYR A 95 -8.69 21.70 -26.77
C TYR A 95 -7.99 20.40 -27.16
N LEU A 96 -8.60 19.61 -28.05
CA LEU A 96 -7.99 18.40 -28.58
C LEU A 96 -6.72 18.73 -29.39
N ALA A 97 -6.76 19.74 -30.26
CA ALA A 97 -5.60 20.18 -31.02
C ALA A 97 -4.47 20.67 -30.11
N SER A 98 -4.81 21.45 -29.08
CA SER A 98 -3.87 21.92 -28.06
C SER A 98 -3.25 20.75 -27.26
N PHE A 99 -4.06 19.76 -26.90
CA PHE A 99 -3.62 18.55 -26.20
C PHE A 99 -2.71 17.69 -27.07
N VAL A 100 -3.06 17.43 -28.33
CA VAL A 100 -2.24 16.67 -29.29
C VAL A 100 -0.89 17.35 -29.52
N SER A 101 -0.90 18.68 -29.70
CA SER A 101 0.32 19.47 -29.88
C SER A 101 1.26 19.37 -28.67
N ARG A 102 0.72 19.35 -27.45
CA ARG A 102 1.52 19.30 -26.21
C ARG A 102 1.93 17.89 -25.78
N SER A 103 1.04 16.92 -25.93
CA SER A 103 1.26 15.53 -25.50
C SER A 103 2.12 14.74 -26.48
N GLY A 104 2.15 15.14 -27.77
CA GLY A 104 2.79 14.36 -28.82
C GLY A 104 2.04 13.07 -29.16
N ILE A 105 0.87 12.82 -28.57
CA ILE A 105 0.02 11.69 -28.91
C ILE A 105 -0.63 11.98 -30.27
N GLY A 106 -0.57 11.02 -31.19
CA GLY A 106 -1.22 11.16 -32.50
C GLY A 106 -2.73 11.41 -32.38
N ALA A 107 -3.29 12.24 -33.26
CA ALA A 107 -4.70 12.64 -33.20
C ALA A 107 -5.69 11.45 -33.16
N ALA A 108 -5.36 10.33 -33.81
CA ALA A 108 -6.17 9.12 -33.78
C ALA A 108 -6.23 8.47 -32.38
N ALA A 109 -5.13 8.53 -31.61
CA ALA A 109 -5.08 8.01 -30.24
C ALA A 109 -5.68 8.98 -29.24
N ALA A 110 -5.56 10.30 -29.48
CA ALA A 110 -6.22 11.34 -28.69
C ALA A 110 -7.74 11.41 -28.92
N GLY A 111 -8.25 10.78 -29.99
CA GLY A 111 -9.69 10.64 -30.23
C GLY A 111 -10.42 9.71 -29.24
N ASP A 112 -9.68 8.97 -28.40
CA ASP A 112 -10.22 8.13 -27.33
C ASP A 112 -9.98 8.78 -25.96
N SER A 113 -11.07 9.06 -25.25
CA SER A 113 -11.07 9.59 -23.89
C SER A 113 -10.24 8.74 -22.90
N GLY A 114 -10.18 7.41 -23.10
CA GLY A 114 -9.39 6.52 -22.25
C GLY A 114 -7.88 6.76 -22.37
N ASN A 115 -7.41 7.10 -23.57
CA ASN A 115 -5.99 7.40 -23.83
C ASN A 115 -5.60 8.78 -23.31
N ILE A 116 -6.50 9.76 -23.41
CA ILE A 116 -6.29 11.08 -22.79
C ILE A 116 -6.19 10.93 -21.26
N ALA A 117 -7.14 10.20 -20.65
CA ALA A 117 -7.17 9.97 -19.22
C ALA A 117 -5.92 9.21 -18.71
N SER A 118 -5.49 8.17 -19.42
CA SER A 118 -4.30 7.40 -19.05
C SER A 118 -3.03 8.23 -19.15
N PHE A 119 -2.89 9.04 -20.20
CA PHE A 119 -1.75 9.93 -20.36
C PHE A 119 -1.68 10.96 -19.23
N LEU A 120 -2.78 11.66 -18.96
CA LEU A 120 -2.85 12.65 -17.87
C LEU A 120 -2.57 12.03 -16.50
N TYR A 121 -2.97 10.78 -16.30
CA TYR A 121 -2.69 10.03 -15.07
C TYR A 121 -1.19 9.78 -14.88
N TYR A 122 -0.46 9.32 -15.90
CA TYR A 122 0.94 8.91 -15.75
C TYR A 122 1.96 10.06 -15.82
N LEU A 123 1.53 11.30 -16.04
CA LEU A 123 2.41 12.46 -15.95
C LEU A 123 3.09 12.54 -14.57
N THR A 124 4.41 12.72 -14.58
CA THR A 124 5.20 12.94 -13.37
C THR A 124 4.86 14.30 -12.75
N SER A 125 5.17 14.50 -11.46
CA SER A 125 4.92 15.79 -10.80
C SER A 125 5.59 16.97 -11.52
N ALA A 126 6.81 16.78 -12.02
CA ALA A 126 7.52 17.81 -12.78
C ALA A 126 6.86 18.11 -14.13
N GLU A 127 6.34 17.09 -14.81
CA GLU A 127 5.61 17.28 -16.07
C GLU A 127 4.24 17.93 -15.86
N ARG A 128 3.54 17.62 -14.76
CA ARG A 128 2.29 18.28 -14.35
C ARG A 128 2.52 19.77 -14.08
N ASP A 129 3.58 20.11 -13.35
CA ASP A 129 3.94 21.51 -13.07
C ASP A 129 4.35 22.28 -14.34
N ALA A 130 4.98 21.59 -15.29
CA ALA A 130 5.35 22.13 -16.59
C ALA A 130 4.20 22.10 -17.62
N TRP A 131 3.02 21.60 -17.26
CA TRP A 131 1.90 21.44 -18.18
C TRP A 131 1.15 22.76 -18.36
N LYS A 132 1.45 23.46 -19.46
CA LYS A 132 0.78 24.71 -19.86
C LYS A 132 0.03 24.45 -21.17
N CYS A 133 -1.25 24.12 -21.05
CA CYS A 133 -2.14 23.83 -22.18
C CYS A 133 -3.53 24.43 -21.90
N SER A 134 -4.24 24.87 -22.94
CA SER A 134 -5.60 25.40 -22.80
C SER A 134 -6.62 24.25 -22.71
N PRO A 135 -7.62 24.30 -21.80
CA PRO A 135 -7.84 25.30 -20.77
C PRO A 135 -7.06 24.98 -19.48
N GLN A 136 -6.28 25.95 -18.99
CA GLN A 136 -5.33 25.72 -17.89
C GLN A 136 -6.02 25.45 -16.54
N ASP A 137 -7.19 26.04 -16.32
CA ASP A 137 -7.97 25.83 -15.10
C ASP A 137 -8.43 24.37 -14.96
N LEU A 138 -8.80 23.72 -16.07
CA LEU A 138 -9.22 22.32 -16.10
C LEU A 138 -8.09 21.40 -15.62
N TYR A 139 -6.89 21.57 -16.18
CA TYR A 139 -5.72 20.78 -15.80
C TYR A 139 -5.29 21.06 -14.36
N THR A 140 -5.39 22.32 -13.92
CA THR A 140 -5.03 22.72 -12.55
C THR A 140 -5.97 22.07 -11.53
N HIS A 141 -7.27 22.04 -11.79
CA HIS A 141 -8.25 21.36 -10.95
C HIS A 141 -8.05 19.83 -10.94
N LEU A 142 -7.77 19.23 -12.11
CA LEU A 142 -7.47 17.80 -12.21
C LEU A 142 -6.23 17.43 -11.40
N PHE A 143 -5.11 18.12 -11.62
CA PHE A 143 -3.84 17.80 -10.97
C PHE A 143 -3.89 18.05 -9.46
N ARG A 144 -4.56 19.11 -9.01
CA ARG A 144 -4.79 19.33 -7.57
C ARG A 144 -5.60 18.20 -6.94
N THR A 145 -6.62 17.70 -7.64
CA THR A 145 -7.43 16.56 -7.16
C THR A 145 -6.60 15.29 -7.12
N MET A 146 -5.79 15.03 -8.15
CA MET A 146 -4.88 13.88 -8.19
C MET A 146 -3.83 13.94 -7.07
N ASP A 147 -3.21 15.10 -6.84
CA ASP A 147 -2.19 15.27 -5.79
C ASP A 147 -2.79 15.10 -4.39
N GLN A 148 -4.05 15.51 -4.18
CA GLN A 148 -4.76 15.26 -2.92
C GLN A 148 -5.06 13.78 -2.68
N ILE A 149 -5.47 13.05 -3.72
CA ILE A 149 -5.81 11.62 -3.63
C ILE A 149 -4.55 10.76 -3.49
N ARG A 150 -3.52 11.06 -4.29
CA ARG A 150 -2.22 10.36 -4.28
C ARG A 150 -1.30 10.79 -3.15
N GLY A 151 -1.59 11.90 -2.49
CA GLY A 151 -0.77 12.45 -1.43
C GLY A 151 -0.79 11.60 -0.15
N MET A 152 0.39 11.25 0.37
CA MET A 152 0.56 10.61 1.67
C MET A 152 0.91 11.59 2.80
N GLY A 153 0.59 12.88 2.62
CA GLY A 153 0.92 13.92 3.59
C GLY A 153 2.42 14.27 3.57
N ILE A 154 3.18 13.77 4.56
CA ILE A 154 4.62 14.05 4.72
C ILE A 154 5.49 13.19 3.76
N PHE A 155 4.93 12.10 3.24
CA PHE A 155 5.62 11.23 2.29
C PHE A 155 5.29 11.58 0.82
N PRO A 156 6.21 11.33 -0.13
CA PRO A 156 5.95 11.49 -1.56
C PRO A 156 4.79 10.61 -2.06
N ASP A 157 4.32 10.91 -3.28
CA ASP A 157 3.22 10.22 -3.98
C ASP A 157 3.29 8.68 -3.85
N VAL A 158 2.14 8.04 -3.59
CA VAL A 158 1.98 6.58 -3.45
C VAL A 158 2.64 5.79 -4.58
N HIS A 159 2.69 6.35 -5.79
CA HIS A 159 3.26 5.72 -6.98
C HIS A 159 4.77 5.86 -7.12
N LYS A 160 5.41 6.79 -6.39
CA LYS A 160 6.85 7.01 -6.57
C LYS A 160 7.63 5.81 -6.03
N SER A 161 8.59 5.36 -6.82
CA SER A 161 9.58 4.40 -6.36
C SER A 161 10.52 5.09 -5.35
N LEU A 162 10.89 4.35 -4.31
CA LEU A 162 11.79 4.86 -3.28
C LEU A 162 13.26 4.91 -3.73
N TRP A 163 13.60 4.38 -4.91
CA TRP A 163 14.97 4.32 -5.46
C TRP A 163 15.64 5.68 -5.68
N GLY A 164 14.89 6.80 -5.70
CA GLY A 164 15.44 8.17 -5.71
C GLY A 164 15.59 8.81 -4.33
N THR A 165 15.11 8.16 -3.27
CA THR A 165 14.97 8.68 -1.89
C THR A 165 15.65 7.76 -0.87
N TRP A 166 16.86 7.28 -1.20
CA TRP A 166 17.67 6.39 -0.34
C TRP A 166 17.90 6.94 1.07
N GLY A 167 17.88 8.26 1.25
CA GLY A 167 18.01 8.91 2.57
C GLY A 167 16.90 8.56 3.57
N LEU A 168 15.71 8.14 3.13
CA LEU A 168 14.60 7.72 4.00
C LEU A 168 14.45 6.20 4.09
N VAL A 169 14.78 5.49 3.01
CA VAL A 169 14.66 4.01 2.91
C VAL A 169 15.68 3.31 3.78
N LEU A 170 16.92 3.78 3.73
CA LEU A 170 18.06 3.12 4.33
C LEU A 170 18.00 3.14 5.87
N PRO A 171 17.62 4.25 6.54
CA PRO A 171 17.37 4.25 7.97
C PRO A 171 16.22 3.32 8.37
N VAL A 172 15.13 3.26 7.59
CA VAL A 172 13.98 2.38 7.90
C VAL A 172 14.36 0.91 7.75
N LEU A 173 15.08 0.53 6.68
CA LEU A 173 15.64 -0.80 6.52
C LEU A 173 16.63 -1.16 7.63
N LEU A 174 17.50 -0.21 8.04
CA LEU A 174 18.44 -0.44 9.14
C LEU A 174 17.73 -0.58 10.49
N VAL A 175 16.67 0.19 10.75
CA VAL A 175 15.85 0.04 11.96
C VAL A 175 15.08 -1.27 11.93
N LEU A 176 14.53 -1.67 10.78
CA LEU A 176 13.90 -2.98 10.57
C LEU A 176 14.87 -4.12 10.87
N VAL A 177 16.10 -4.05 10.33
CA VAL A 177 17.17 -5.02 10.58
C VAL A 177 17.64 -4.99 12.04
N ALA A 178 17.69 -3.82 12.68
CA ALA A 178 18.06 -3.69 14.09
C ALA A 178 16.98 -4.26 15.02
N VAL A 179 15.70 -4.04 14.72
CA VAL A 179 14.56 -4.63 15.45
C VAL A 179 14.53 -6.15 15.24
N LEU A 180 14.87 -6.63 14.03
CA LEU A 180 15.08 -8.05 13.76
C LEU A 180 16.20 -8.65 14.62
N ALA A 181 17.37 -8.00 14.63
CA ALA A 181 18.51 -8.45 15.43
C ALA A 181 18.21 -8.44 16.94
N ALA A 182 17.47 -7.42 17.42
CA ALA A 182 17.10 -7.29 18.82
C ALA A 182 16.02 -8.31 19.25
N THR A 183 15.06 -8.63 18.38
CA THR A 183 14.02 -9.63 18.66
C THR A 183 14.53 -11.08 18.50
N GLU A 184 15.59 -11.31 17.73
CA GLU A 184 16.26 -12.61 17.60
C GLU A 184 17.19 -12.95 18.79
N GLN A 185 17.60 -11.97 19.61
CA GLN A 185 18.49 -12.20 20.75
C GLN A 185 17.73 -12.68 22.00
N GLN A 186 17.02 -13.81 21.90
CA GLN A 186 16.64 -14.61 23.07
C GLN A 186 17.62 -15.76 23.24
N ASN A 187 18.40 -15.73 24.33
CA ASN A 187 19.35 -16.76 24.79
C ASN A 187 20.68 -16.89 24.01
N GLY A 188 21.15 -15.85 23.32
CA GLY A 188 22.53 -15.77 22.82
C GLY A 188 22.90 -16.77 21.71
N THR A 189 21.93 -17.46 21.11
CA THR A 189 22.16 -18.38 19.99
C THR A 189 21.23 -18.05 18.83
N TRP A 190 21.81 -17.76 17.67
CA TRP A 190 21.08 -17.50 16.44
C TRP A 190 20.30 -18.74 16.01
N GLN A 191 18.97 -18.67 16.00
CA GLN A 191 18.14 -19.78 15.53
C GLN A 191 18.19 -19.83 14.00
N LYS A 192 19.07 -20.68 13.44
CA LYS A 192 19.25 -20.87 11.98
C LYS A 192 17.93 -21.07 11.21
N GLY A 193 16.92 -21.68 11.84
CA GLY A 193 15.60 -21.89 11.24
C GLY A 193 14.76 -20.61 11.08
N ARG A 194 14.98 -19.57 11.89
CA ARG A 194 14.31 -18.27 11.76
C ARG A 194 15.02 -17.34 10.78
N LEU A 195 16.35 -17.40 10.71
CA LEU A 195 17.16 -16.68 9.71
C LEU A 195 16.72 -17.01 8.26
N LEU A 196 16.34 -18.26 8.01
CA LEU A 196 15.85 -18.72 6.70
C LEU A 196 14.50 -18.10 6.31
N TRP A 197 13.69 -17.68 7.30
CA TRP A 197 12.44 -16.96 7.09
C TRP A 197 12.63 -15.44 6.96
N LEU A 198 13.75 -14.89 7.44
CA LEU A 198 14.06 -13.46 7.32
C LEU A 198 14.51 -13.06 5.92
N LEU A 199 15.25 -13.94 5.24
CA LEU A 199 15.80 -13.66 3.90
C LEU A 199 14.69 -13.32 2.88
N PRO A 200 13.60 -14.09 2.76
CA PRO A 200 12.47 -13.74 1.90
C PRO A 200 11.77 -12.43 2.30
N GLN A 201 11.70 -12.11 3.59
CA GLN A 201 11.04 -10.89 4.07
C GLN A 201 11.84 -9.65 3.70
N VAL A 202 13.16 -9.67 3.89
CA VAL A 202 14.04 -8.55 3.52
C VAL A 202 14.03 -8.34 2.00
N LEU A 203 14.08 -9.44 1.23
CA LEU A 203 13.95 -9.36 -0.24
C LEU A 203 12.61 -8.76 -0.66
N PHE A 204 11.51 -9.16 -0.01
CA PHE A 204 10.17 -8.65 -0.31
C PHE A 204 10.01 -7.17 0.07
N ILE A 205 10.60 -6.72 1.18
CA ILE A 205 10.65 -5.30 1.56
C ILE A 205 11.44 -4.50 0.52
N GLY A 206 12.58 -5.02 0.06
CA GLY A 206 13.37 -4.41 -1.00
C GLY A 206 12.60 -4.31 -2.32
N TYR A 207 11.88 -5.37 -2.69
CA TYR A 207 10.98 -5.38 -3.85
C TYR A 207 9.84 -4.35 -3.70
N ALA A 208 9.20 -4.29 -2.53
CA ALA A 208 8.15 -3.32 -2.25
C ALA A 208 8.66 -1.87 -2.37
N ALA A 209 9.87 -1.59 -1.85
CA ALA A 209 10.51 -0.29 -1.97
C ALA A 209 10.82 0.08 -3.43
N TYR A 210 11.20 -0.89 -4.25
CA TYR A 210 11.40 -0.68 -5.69
C TYR A 210 10.10 -0.35 -6.41
N GLN A 211 9.02 -1.07 -6.09
CA GLN A 211 7.77 -0.99 -6.85
C GLN A 211 6.96 0.28 -6.56
N SER A 212 6.61 0.55 -5.29
CA SER A 212 5.86 1.76 -4.93
C SER A 212 5.97 2.08 -3.44
N MET A 213 5.86 3.37 -3.10
CA MET A 213 5.80 3.78 -1.69
C MET A 213 4.56 3.24 -0.96
N GLY A 214 3.42 3.09 -1.63
CA GLY A 214 2.21 2.54 -1.01
C GLY A 214 2.37 1.06 -0.63
N MET A 215 2.98 0.26 -1.50
CA MET A 215 3.29 -1.13 -1.18
C MET A 215 4.31 -1.21 -0.03
N PHE A 216 5.34 -0.38 -0.05
CA PHE A 216 6.31 -0.30 1.03
C PHE A 216 5.68 0.05 2.39
N LEU A 217 4.80 1.06 2.42
CA LEU A 217 4.05 1.45 3.62
C LEU A 217 3.22 0.27 4.15
N CYS A 218 2.50 -0.42 3.27
CA CYS A 218 1.72 -1.60 3.62
C CYS A 218 2.60 -2.69 4.24
N VAL A 219 3.72 -3.03 3.59
CA VAL A 219 4.65 -4.07 4.06
C VAL A 219 5.27 -3.71 5.42
N ALA A 220 5.72 -2.46 5.58
CA ALA A 220 6.30 -1.99 6.83
C ALA A 220 5.28 -2.03 7.98
N LEU A 221 4.05 -1.57 7.74
CA LEU A 221 2.97 -1.61 8.74
C LEU A 221 2.56 -3.03 9.11
N LEU A 222 2.38 -3.93 8.13
CA LEU A 222 2.09 -5.35 8.39
C LEU A 222 3.15 -5.96 9.26
N TRP A 223 4.42 -5.69 8.94
CA TRP A 223 5.54 -6.23 9.67
C TRP A 223 5.56 -5.76 11.13
N VAL A 224 5.41 -4.45 11.38
CA VAL A 224 5.35 -3.89 12.74
C VAL A 224 4.13 -4.40 13.51
N LEU A 225 2.95 -4.44 12.90
CA LEU A 225 1.73 -4.88 13.59
C LEU A 225 1.76 -6.37 13.91
N GLU A 226 2.18 -7.21 12.97
CA GLU A 226 2.25 -8.66 13.18
C GLU A 226 3.33 -9.01 14.21
N THR A 227 4.49 -8.35 14.20
CA THR A 227 5.52 -8.54 15.24
C THR A 227 5.00 -8.16 16.63
N LEU A 228 4.29 -7.03 16.76
CA LEU A 228 3.65 -6.61 18.02
C LEU A 228 2.60 -7.64 18.49
N PHE A 229 1.71 -8.09 17.61
CA PHE A 229 0.69 -9.08 17.98
C PHE A 229 1.29 -10.43 18.39
N LEU A 230 2.36 -10.85 17.73
CA LEU A 230 3.08 -12.08 18.08
C LEU A 230 3.78 -11.94 19.44
N ALA A 231 4.39 -10.78 19.73
CA ALA A 231 5.03 -10.52 21.02
C ALA A 231 4.02 -10.52 22.18
N LEU A 232 2.90 -9.78 22.05
CA LEU A 232 1.82 -9.74 23.05
C LEU A 232 1.29 -11.14 23.39
N ARG A 233 1.21 -12.00 22.38
CA ARG A 233 0.69 -13.36 22.53
C ARG A 233 1.67 -14.32 23.20
N GLN A 234 2.97 -14.16 22.98
CA GLN A 234 3.98 -14.96 23.68
C GLN A 234 3.93 -14.69 25.19
N ASP A 235 3.71 -13.43 25.58
CA ASP A 235 3.53 -13.05 26.99
C ASP A 235 2.29 -13.66 27.61
N GLU A 236 1.14 -13.68 26.92
CA GLU A 236 -0.07 -14.36 27.42
C GLU A 236 0.14 -15.87 27.60
N THR A 237 0.83 -16.51 26.65
CA THR A 237 1.08 -17.96 26.71
C THR A 237 2.03 -18.30 27.86
N LYS A 238 3.04 -17.46 28.09
CA LYS A 238 3.99 -17.61 29.21
C LYS A 238 3.31 -17.39 30.55
N LYS A 239 2.45 -16.36 30.69
CA LYS A 239 1.64 -16.13 31.89
C LYS A 239 0.67 -17.29 32.16
N ARG A 240 -0.01 -17.81 31.14
CA ARG A 240 -0.94 -18.95 31.28
C ARG A 240 -0.24 -20.24 31.72
N ASN A 241 0.99 -20.49 31.24
CA ASN A 241 1.78 -21.65 31.61
C ASN A 241 2.52 -21.48 32.96
N GLN A 242 2.63 -20.26 33.48
CA GLN A 242 3.17 -19.96 34.81
C GLN A 242 2.13 -20.03 35.93
N VAL A 243 0.83 -20.17 35.63
CA VAL A 243 -0.17 -20.49 36.65
C VAL A 243 0.11 -21.92 37.15
N PRO A 244 0.55 -22.13 38.40
CA PRO A 244 0.95 -23.44 38.87
C PRO A 244 -0.25 -24.37 38.85
N PHE A 245 -0.04 -25.60 38.37
CA PHE A 245 -0.99 -26.71 38.42
C PHE A 245 -1.42 -27.08 39.86
N SER A 246 -0.87 -26.43 40.89
CA SER A 246 -1.17 -26.71 42.31
C SER A 246 -2.54 -26.22 42.76
N GLN A 247 -3.14 -25.19 42.13
CA GLN A 247 -4.47 -24.70 42.56
C GLN A 247 -5.65 -25.53 42.04
N LYS A 248 -5.41 -26.54 41.17
CA LYS A 248 -6.50 -27.34 40.58
C LYS A 248 -6.83 -28.63 41.35
N ARG A 249 -6.11 -28.95 42.43
CA ARG A 249 -6.34 -30.14 43.25
C ARG A 249 -6.89 -29.87 44.65
N GLU A 250 -7.01 -28.62 45.08
CA GLU A 250 -7.36 -28.31 46.48
C GLU A 250 -8.86 -28.05 46.74
N ASN A 251 -9.73 -28.23 45.74
CA ASN A 251 -11.20 -28.10 45.88
C ASN A 251 -11.92 -29.38 45.43
N LYS A 252 -11.43 -30.53 45.90
CA LYS A 252 -12.15 -31.79 45.91
C LYS A 252 -11.81 -32.56 47.18
N ASP A 253 -12.27 -32.02 48.30
CA ASP A 253 -12.63 -32.79 49.48
C ASP A 253 -14.00 -32.27 49.96
#